data_AF-A0A0G0LT09-F1
#
_entry.id   AF-A0A0G0LT09-F1
#
_cell.length_a   1.000
_cell.length_b   1.000
_cell.length_c   1.000
_cell.angle_alpha   90.00
_cell.angle_beta   90.00
_cell.angle_gamma   90.00
#
_symmetry.space_group_name_H-M   'P 1'
#
loop_
_entity.id
_entity.type
_entity.pdbx_description
1 polymer ?
#
loop_
_entity_poly.entity_id
_entity_poly.type
_entity_poly.pdbx_seq_one_letter_code
_entity_poly.pdbx_strand_id
1 'polypeptide(L)'
;MAVVKSLKSIKGTYGLAVLFSDYPDRIIAARNSSPLVIGIGNGERLIASDASAILNRTQDVIYMNDGEAAVITKNNIKIFNISKFSAKGGSASGRKNLDTSKRIEKLEWNIDDIQKNNFPHFMLKEIFEQPESLTNSLRGRIIKNSGLPKLGGLEGIKNRLEKIDRIIISGCGTAYLAGAIGKLMIEELSGKGKRLIH
;
A
#
# COMPACT_ATOMS: atom_id res chain seq x y z
N MET A 1 -16.74 -13.94 -17.76
CA MET A 1 -17.38 -13.28 -16.59
C MET A 1 -17.88 -14.25 -15.51
N ALA A 2 -17.56 -15.56 -15.59
CA ALA A 2 -17.85 -16.53 -14.53
C ALA A 2 -17.15 -16.19 -13.20
N VAL A 3 -15.87 -15.77 -13.27
CA VAL A 3 -15.06 -15.38 -12.10
C VAL A 3 -15.77 -14.34 -11.22
N VAL A 4 -16.34 -13.29 -11.81
CA VAL A 4 -17.04 -12.23 -11.06
C VAL A 4 -18.28 -12.77 -10.34
N LYS A 5 -19.01 -13.69 -10.97
CA LYS A 5 -20.17 -14.34 -10.35
C LYS A 5 -19.73 -15.22 -9.16
N SER A 6 -18.64 -15.96 -9.32
CA SER A 6 -18.08 -16.79 -8.24
C SER A 6 -17.58 -15.93 -7.07
N LEU A 7 -16.94 -14.78 -7.35
CA LEU A 7 -16.44 -13.86 -6.33
C LEU A 7 -17.54 -13.35 -5.38
N LYS A 8 -18.80 -13.28 -5.81
CA LYS A 8 -19.92 -12.91 -4.94
C LYS A 8 -20.23 -13.94 -3.85
N SER A 9 -19.77 -15.18 -4.01
CA SER A 9 -19.97 -16.26 -3.05
C SER A 9 -18.75 -16.47 -2.14
N ILE A 10 -17.62 -15.84 -2.46
CA ILE A 10 -16.37 -15.98 -1.70
C ILE A 10 -16.41 -15.01 -0.51
N LYS A 11 -16.11 -15.54 0.68
CA LYS A 11 -15.95 -14.76 1.91
C LYS A 11 -14.51 -14.85 2.38
N GLY A 12 -13.94 -13.75 2.83
CA GLY A 12 -12.58 -13.67 3.36
C GLY A 12 -11.66 -12.76 2.55
N THR A 13 -10.38 -12.80 2.89
CA THR A 13 -9.32 -11.97 2.31
C THR A 13 -8.71 -12.66 1.09
N TYR A 14 -8.58 -11.94 -0.02
CA TYR A 14 -7.98 -12.46 -1.25
C TYR A 14 -7.37 -11.38 -2.12
N GLY A 15 -6.35 -11.76 -2.90
CA GLY A 15 -5.79 -11.01 -4.01
C GLY A 15 -5.53 -12.01 -5.12
N LEU A 16 -6.33 -11.97 -6.18
CA LEU A 16 -6.40 -13.03 -7.19
C LEU A 16 -6.02 -12.48 -8.56
N ALA A 17 -5.27 -13.28 -9.32
CA ALA A 17 -5.09 -13.13 -10.75
C ALA A 17 -5.50 -14.45 -11.43
N VAL A 18 -6.57 -14.40 -12.22
CA VAL A 18 -7.16 -15.57 -12.86
C VAL A 18 -6.89 -15.51 -14.36
N LEU A 19 -6.28 -16.58 -14.87
CA LEU A 19 -6.05 -16.79 -16.29
C LEU A 19 -6.94 -17.92 -16.80
N PHE A 20 -7.24 -17.91 -18.09
CA PHE A 20 -8.01 -18.96 -18.73
C PHE A 20 -7.35 -19.33 -20.07
N SER A 21 -7.13 -20.61 -20.31
CA SER A 21 -6.42 -21.11 -21.50
C SER A 21 -7.05 -20.63 -22.80
N ASP A 22 -8.38 -20.57 -22.85
CA ASP A 22 -9.11 -20.22 -24.08
C ASP A 22 -9.18 -18.69 -24.29
N TYR A 23 -8.78 -17.91 -23.28
CA TYR A 23 -8.68 -16.45 -23.36
C TYR A 23 -7.30 -15.98 -22.85
N PRO A 24 -6.21 -16.35 -23.56
CA PRO A 24 -4.85 -16.06 -23.12
C PRO A 24 -4.51 -14.56 -23.15
N ASP A 25 -5.33 -13.75 -23.84
CA ASP A 25 -5.18 -12.30 -23.97
C ASP A 25 -5.67 -11.51 -22.74
N ARG A 26 -6.21 -12.18 -21.71
CA ARG A 26 -6.89 -11.53 -20.59
C ARG A 26 -6.52 -12.13 -19.25
N ILE A 27 -6.42 -11.25 -18.27
CA ILE A 27 -6.30 -11.61 -16.86
C ILE A 27 -7.46 -10.96 -16.11
N ILE A 28 -8.10 -11.74 -15.23
CA ILE A 28 -9.09 -11.20 -14.30
C ILE A 28 -8.41 -11.06 -12.94
N ALA A 29 -8.22 -9.82 -12.51
CA ALA A 29 -7.70 -9.51 -11.18
C ALA A 29 -8.86 -9.22 -10.21
N ALA A 30 -8.74 -9.58 -8.94
CA ALA A 30 -9.73 -9.24 -7.93
C ALA A 30 -9.09 -9.07 -6.55
N ARG A 31 -9.56 -8.08 -5.79
CA ARG A 31 -9.02 -7.76 -4.47
C ARG A 31 -10.11 -7.68 -3.42
N ASN A 32 -9.81 -8.24 -2.26
CA ASN A 32 -10.48 -7.99 -0.99
C ASN A 32 -9.46 -8.13 0.15
N SER A 33 -8.95 -7.02 0.64
CA SER A 33 -8.03 -6.87 1.78
C SER A 33 -6.61 -7.41 1.61
N SER A 34 -6.33 -8.28 0.63
CA SER A 34 -4.96 -8.61 0.23
C SER A 34 -4.46 -7.60 -0.81
N PRO A 35 -3.24 -7.04 -0.66
CA PRO A 35 -2.67 -6.12 -1.64
C PRO A 35 -2.69 -6.67 -3.07
N LEU A 36 -3.08 -5.82 -4.02
CA LEU A 36 -3.01 -6.11 -5.44
C LEU A 36 -2.84 -4.78 -6.20
N VAL A 37 -1.82 -4.74 -7.06
CA VAL A 37 -1.42 -3.57 -7.85
C VAL A 37 -1.27 -3.95 -9.31
N ILE A 38 -1.67 -3.04 -10.20
CA ILE A 38 -1.56 -3.18 -11.65
C ILE A 38 -0.51 -2.21 -12.16
N GLY A 39 0.55 -2.72 -12.78
CA GLY A 39 1.59 -1.93 -13.45
C GLY A 39 1.22 -1.64 -14.90
N ILE A 40 1.49 -0.41 -15.35
CA ILE A 40 1.29 0.03 -16.73
C ILE A 40 2.65 0.20 -17.39
N GLY A 41 3.11 -0.83 -18.10
CA GLY A 41 4.38 -0.82 -18.82
C GLY A 41 4.24 -0.38 -20.28
N ASN A 42 5.36 -0.31 -20.99
CA ASN A 42 5.36 -0.02 -22.41
C ASN A 42 4.82 -1.22 -23.22
N GLY A 43 3.55 -1.16 -23.59
CA GLY A 43 2.90 -2.24 -24.34
C GLY A 43 2.59 -3.49 -23.52
N GLU A 44 2.67 -3.43 -22.19
CA GLU A 44 2.34 -4.53 -21.28
C GLU A 44 1.52 -4.05 -20.08
N ARG A 45 0.90 -4.99 -19.36
CA ARG A 45 0.33 -4.74 -18.03
C ARG A 45 0.78 -5.86 -17.11
N LEU A 46 1.17 -5.48 -15.91
CA LEU A 46 1.72 -6.37 -14.91
C LEU A 46 0.77 -6.39 -13.71
N ILE A 47 0.67 -7.52 -13.02
CA ILE A 47 -0.14 -7.65 -11.80
C ILE A 47 0.76 -8.24 -10.74
N ALA A 48 0.81 -7.62 -9.58
CA ALA A 48 1.58 -8.12 -8.45
C ALA A 48 0.84 -7.84 -7.14
N SER A 49 1.21 -8.57 -6.08
CA SER A 49 0.80 -8.24 -4.72
C SER A 49 1.59 -7.07 -4.15
N ASP A 50 2.77 -6.78 -4.68
CA ASP A 50 3.66 -5.71 -4.22
C ASP A 50 4.21 -4.90 -5.41
N ALA A 51 4.33 -3.59 -5.24
CA ALA A 51 4.81 -2.67 -6.26
C ALA A 51 6.29 -2.87 -6.62
N SER A 52 7.11 -3.34 -5.68
CA SER A 52 8.54 -3.64 -5.90
C SER A 52 8.78 -4.65 -7.01
N ALA A 53 7.87 -5.62 -7.18
CA ALA A 53 7.95 -6.62 -8.26
C ALA A 53 7.76 -6.01 -9.67
N ILE A 54 7.18 -4.81 -9.76
CA ILE A 54 6.83 -4.13 -11.01
C ILE A 54 7.83 -3.02 -11.35
N LEU A 55 8.53 -2.48 -10.35
CA LEU A 55 9.35 -1.27 -10.51
C LEU A 55 10.45 -1.35 -11.57
N ASN A 56 10.98 -2.55 -11.84
CA ASN A 56 11.95 -2.77 -12.92
C ASN A 56 11.35 -2.64 -14.34
N ARG A 57 10.01 -2.56 -14.46
CA ARG A 57 9.28 -2.51 -15.73
C ARG A 57 8.52 -1.20 -15.91
N THR A 58 7.99 -0.64 -14.82
CA THR A 58 7.27 0.64 -14.84
C THR A 58 7.15 1.24 -13.44
N GLN A 59 7.10 2.57 -13.39
CA GLN A 59 6.76 3.34 -12.19
C GLN A 59 5.27 3.71 -12.13
N ASP A 60 4.53 3.50 -13.21
CA ASP A 60 3.11 3.84 -13.30
C ASP A 60 2.26 2.66 -12.83
N VAL A 61 1.56 2.85 -11.71
CA VAL A 61 0.74 1.81 -11.08
C VAL A 61 -0.68 2.27 -10.80
N ILE A 62 -1.58 1.29 -10.70
CA ILE A 62 -2.94 1.47 -10.19
C ILE A 62 -3.12 0.49 -9.03
N TYR A 63 -3.32 1.02 -7.82
CA TYR A 63 -3.71 0.21 -6.67
C TYR A 63 -5.18 -0.16 -6.78
N MET A 64 -5.51 -1.45 -6.64
CA MET A 64 -6.90 -1.89 -6.55
C MET A 64 -7.44 -1.62 -5.13
N ASN A 65 -8.73 -1.29 -5.03
CA ASN A 65 -9.43 -1.17 -3.76
C ASN A 65 -10.09 -2.51 -3.40
N ASP A 66 -10.50 -2.62 -2.15
CA ASP A 66 -11.28 -3.76 -1.68
C ASP A 66 -12.66 -3.83 -2.38
N GLY A 67 -13.06 -5.04 -2.75
CA GLY A 67 -14.31 -5.30 -3.46
C GLY A 67 -14.26 -4.97 -4.96
N GLU A 68 -13.08 -4.68 -5.52
CA GLU A 68 -12.90 -4.44 -6.95
C GLU A 68 -12.42 -5.70 -7.68
N ALA A 69 -12.83 -5.79 -8.95
CA ALA A 69 -12.28 -6.69 -9.94
C ALA A 69 -11.86 -5.91 -11.18
N ALA A 70 -10.87 -6.42 -11.91
CA ALA A 70 -10.39 -5.84 -13.14
C ALA A 70 -10.31 -6.88 -14.25
N VAL A 71 -10.74 -6.54 -15.45
CA VAL A 71 -10.36 -7.26 -16.67
C VAL A 71 -9.22 -6.51 -17.32
N ILE A 72 -8.08 -7.18 -17.46
CA ILE A 72 -6.84 -6.61 -17.94
C ILE A 72 -6.46 -7.32 -19.23
N THR A 73 -6.21 -6.57 -20.28
CA THR A 73 -5.65 -7.05 -21.56
C THR A 73 -4.46 -6.19 -21.92
N LYS A 74 -3.62 -6.63 -22.87
CA LYS A 74 -2.42 -5.89 -23.32
C LYS A 74 -2.64 -4.40 -23.56
N ASN A 75 -3.83 -3.97 -23.97
CA ASN A 75 -4.13 -2.58 -24.32
C ASN A 75 -5.17 -1.91 -23.41
N ASN A 76 -5.80 -2.62 -22.46
CA ASN A 76 -6.92 -2.07 -21.72
C ASN A 76 -7.00 -2.59 -20.27
N ILE A 77 -7.48 -1.74 -19.38
CA ILE A 77 -7.78 -2.10 -17.99
C ILE A 77 -9.21 -1.64 -17.72
N LYS A 78 -10.07 -2.58 -17.34
CA LYS A 78 -11.45 -2.29 -16.93
C LYS A 78 -11.65 -2.71 -15.48
N ILE A 79 -11.66 -1.75 -14.57
CA ILE A 79 -11.92 -1.97 -13.15
C ILE A 79 -13.40 -1.71 -12.87
N PHE A 80 -14.01 -2.54 -12.01
CA PHE A 80 -15.39 -2.39 -11.57
C PHE A 80 -15.57 -2.98 -10.18
N ASN A 81 -16.60 -2.49 -9.48
CA ASN A 81 -16.97 -3.02 -8.17
C ASN A 81 -17.76 -4.34 -8.31
N ILE A 82 -17.35 -5.37 -7.57
CA ILE A 82 -17.94 -6.72 -7.62
C ILE A 82 -19.41 -6.68 -7.21
N SER A 83 -19.79 -5.83 -6.24
CA SER A 83 -21.17 -5.73 -5.73
C SER A 83 -22.13 -5.16 -6.78
N LYS A 84 -21.69 -4.15 -7.53
CA LYS A 84 -22.48 -3.44 -8.55
C LYS A 84 -22.59 -4.20 -9.87
N PHE A 85 -21.84 -5.29 -10.03
CA PHE A 85 -21.85 -6.07 -11.25
C PHE A 85 -23.18 -6.82 -11.43
N SER A 86 -23.96 -6.49 -12.46
CA SER A 86 -25.17 -7.22 -12.86
C SER A 86 -24.95 -7.91 -14.20
N ALA A 87 -25.32 -9.20 -14.30
CA ALA A 87 -25.20 -9.98 -15.52
C ALA A 87 -26.34 -9.72 -16.54
N LYS A 88 -27.35 -8.91 -16.17
CA LYS A 88 -28.47 -8.55 -17.04
C LYS A 88 -28.26 -7.15 -17.61
N GLY A 89 -27.77 -7.08 -18.85
CA GLY A 89 -27.80 -5.86 -19.67
C GLY A 89 -26.43 -5.20 -19.86
N GLY A 90 -26.00 -5.16 -21.12
CA GLY A 90 -24.95 -4.27 -21.58
C GLY A 90 -23.71 -5.00 -22.11
N SER A 91 -23.67 -5.17 -23.44
CA SER A 91 -22.44 -5.35 -24.18
C SER A 91 -21.34 -4.47 -23.58
N ALA A 92 -20.15 -5.02 -23.41
CA ALA A 92 -18.92 -4.28 -23.08
C ALA A 92 -18.44 -3.37 -24.24
N SER A 93 -19.40 -2.80 -24.99
CA SER A 93 -19.31 -1.91 -26.13
C SER A 93 -19.90 -0.52 -25.80
N GLY A 94 -19.82 -0.11 -24.53
CA GLY A 94 -19.87 1.30 -24.16
C GLY A 94 -18.45 1.82 -23.97
N ARG A 95 -18.04 2.82 -24.74
CA ARG A 95 -16.77 3.57 -24.60
C ARG A 95 -16.71 4.37 -23.29
N LYS A 96 -16.83 3.70 -22.15
CA LYS A 96 -16.46 4.19 -20.81
C LYS A 96 -15.66 3.10 -20.13
N ASN A 97 -14.45 2.90 -20.66
CA ASN A 97 -13.39 2.16 -19.98
C ASN A 97 -12.78 3.12 -18.95
N LEU A 98 -12.34 2.57 -17.82
CA LEU A 98 -12.18 3.20 -16.52
C LEU A 98 -13.52 3.53 -15.84
N ASP A 99 -13.73 2.93 -14.68
CA ASP A 99 -14.24 3.71 -13.55
C ASP A 99 -13.27 4.91 -13.44
N THR A 100 -13.70 6.07 -13.96
CA THR A 100 -12.92 7.29 -14.25
C THR A 100 -12.31 7.96 -13.02
N SER A 101 -12.25 7.26 -11.89
CA SER A 101 -11.79 7.75 -10.60
C SER A 101 -10.41 7.23 -10.19
N LYS A 102 -9.90 6.16 -10.80
CA LYS A 102 -8.58 5.60 -10.46
C LYS A 102 -7.48 6.40 -11.17
N ARG A 103 -6.73 7.17 -10.38
CA ARG A 103 -5.53 7.86 -10.84
C ARG A 103 -4.39 6.86 -11.00
N ILE A 104 -3.64 7.00 -12.07
CA ILE A 104 -2.33 6.36 -12.19
C ILE A 104 -1.44 7.06 -11.17
N GLU A 105 -0.86 6.27 -10.27
CA GLU A 105 0.11 6.74 -9.29
C GLU A 105 1.51 6.44 -9.82
N LYS A 106 2.38 7.45 -9.75
CA LYS A 106 3.79 7.26 -10.07
C LYS A 106 4.54 6.93 -8.80
N LEU A 107 5.16 5.77 -8.76
CA LEU A 107 6.02 5.38 -7.65
C LEU A 107 7.26 6.28 -7.61
N GLU A 108 7.53 6.88 -6.45
CA GLU A 108 8.69 7.75 -6.23
C GLU A 108 9.96 6.95 -5.86
N TRP A 109 9.89 5.63 -5.80
CA TRP A 109 11.04 4.78 -5.45
C TRP A 109 12.01 4.67 -6.62
N ASN A 110 13.30 4.79 -6.31
CA ASN A 110 14.34 4.50 -7.28
C ASN A 110 14.62 2.99 -7.28
N ILE A 111 14.97 2.43 -8.44
CA ILE A 111 15.26 0.99 -8.58
C ILE A 111 16.40 0.58 -7.64
N ASP A 112 17.37 1.48 -7.45
CA ASP A 112 18.53 1.29 -6.55
C ASP A 112 18.13 1.09 -5.08
N ASP A 113 16.96 1.59 -4.66
CA ASP A 113 16.49 1.45 -3.27
C ASP A 113 16.10 0.00 -2.94
N ILE A 114 15.73 -0.78 -3.97
CA ILE A 114 15.18 -2.14 -3.86
C ILE A 114 16.23 -3.19 -4.24
N GLN A 115 17.32 -2.78 -4.87
CA GLN A 115 18.42 -3.68 -5.21
C GLN A 115 19.37 -3.86 -4.03
N LYS A 116 20.23 -4.88 -4.09
CA LYS A 116 21.29 -5.07 -3.09
C LYS A 116 22.43 -4.06 -3.24
N ASN A 117 22.51 -3.36 -4.37
CA ASN A 117 23.64 -2.52 -4.75
C ASN A 117 24.96 -3.30 -4.59
N ASN A 118 25.97 -2.71 -3.96
CA ASN A 118 27.27 -3.35 -3.72
C ASN A 118 27.32 -4.25 -2.48
N PHE A 119 26.17 -4.59 -1.87
CA PHE A 119 26.13 -5.45 -0.69
C PHE A 119 25.86 -6.93 -1.04
N PRO A 120 26.52 -7.89 -0.37
CA PRO A 120 26.24 -9.32 -0.54
C PRO A 120 24.82 -9.74 -0.14
N HIS A 121 24.24 -9.09 0.87
CA HIS A 121 22.94 -9.43 1.46
C HIS A 121 22.12 -8.17 1.76
N PHE A 122 20.78 -8.24 1.59
CA PHE A 122 19.87 -7.15 1.91
C PHE A 122 19.98 -6.69 3.38
N MET A 123 20.09 -7.64 4.32
CA MET A 123 20.27 -7.31 5.73
C MET A 123 21.51 -6.43 5.98
N LEU A 124 22.61 -6.68 5.26
CA LEU A 124 23.82 -5.86 5.41
C LEU A 124 23.60 -4.46 4.82
N LYS A 125 22.98 -4.37 3.63
CA LYS A 125 22.56 -3.08 3.04
C LYS A 125 21.70 -2.28 4.03
N GLU A 126 20.64 -2.88 4.55
CA GLU A 126 19.69 -2.23 5.47
C GLU A 126 20.36 -1.75 6.76
N ILE A 127 21.33 -2.51 7.30
CA ILE A 127 22.13 -2.08 8.47
C ILE A 127 22.96 -0.84 8.12
N PHE A 128 23.62 -0.81 6.96
CA PHE A 128 24.45 0.31 6.53
C PHE A 128 23.63 1.55 6.11
N GLU A 129 22.38 1.36 5.69
CA GLU A 129 21.44 2.42 5.30
C GLU A 129 20.71 3.07 6.49
N GLN A 130 20.92 2.59 7.73
CA GLN A 130 20.28 3.16 8.92
C GLN A 130 20.52 4.67 9.10
N PRO A 131 21.73 5.24 8.88
CA PRO A 131 21.96 6.67 9.03
C PRO A 131 21.12 7.52 8.06
N GLU A 132 21.00 7.07 6.82
CA GLU A 132 20.17 7.73 5.82
C GLU A 132 18.68 7.56 6.14
N SER A 133 18.26 6.34 6.52
CA SER A 133 16.89 6.04 6.92
C SER A 133 16.42 6.91 8.10
N LEU A 134 17.31 7.14 9.08
CA LEU A 134 17.06 8.06 10.19
C LEU A 134 16.91 9.51 9.69
N THR A 135 17.83 9.96 8.82
CA THR A 135 17.77 11.31 8.23
C THR A 135 16.47 11.53 7.45
N ASN A 136 16.05 10.56 6.66
CA ASN A 136 14.80 10.57 5.90
C ASN A 136 13.57 10.56 6.83
N SER A 137 13.64 9.82 7.93
CA SER A 137 12.60 9.80 8.96
C SER A 137 12.46 11.14 9.70
N LEU A 138 13.54 11.92 9.83
CA LEU A 138 13.52 13.25 10.45
C LEU A 138 13.25 14.39 9.46
N ARG A 139 13.43 14.14 8.15
CA ARG A 139 13.28 15.15 7.09
C ARG A 139 11.89 15.80 7.13
N GLY A 140 11.87 17.13 7.21
CA GLY A 140 10.64 17.92 7.30
C GLY A 140 9.92 17.83 8.66
N ARG A 141 10.43 17.05 9.62
CA ARG A 141 9.84 16.85 10.95
C ARG A 141 10.56 17.58 12.08
N ILE A 142 11.61 18.35 11.77
CA ILE A 142 12.34 19.20 12.74
C ILE A 142 12.37 20.63 12.21
N ILE A 143 11.97 21.58 13.05
CA ILE A 143 12.09 23.02 12.78
C ILE A 143 13.55 23.41 13.07
N LYS A 144 14.37 23.51 12.02
CA LYS A 144 15.84 23.71 12.11
C LYS A 144 16.28 24.80 13.09
N ASN A 145 15.57 25.92 13.16
CA ASN A 145 15.97 27.06 13.99
C ASN A 145 15.62 26.92 15.47
N SER A 146 14.64 26.07 15.82
CA SER A 146 14.16 25.91 17.20
C SER A 146 14.43 24.52 17.78
N GLY A 147 14.84 23.56 16.94
CA GLY A 147 14.97 22.15 17.32
C GLY A 147 13.64 21.47 17.64
N LEU A 148 12.51 22.16 17.47
CA LEU A 148 11.19 21.62 17.83
C LEU A 148 10.68 20.62 16.79
N PRO A 149 9.97 19.56 17.22
CA PRO A 149 9.35 18.63 16.32
C PRO A 149 8.17 19.27 15.57
N LYS A 150 8.03 18.95 14.28
CA LYS A 150 6.89 19.30 13.43
C LYS A 150 6.27 18.03 12.87
N LEU A 151 5.13 17.62 13.41
CA LEU A 151 4.42 16.40 12.99
C LEU A 151 3.16 16.80 12.23
N GLY A 152 3.31 17.19 10.95
CA GLY A 152 2.22 17.75 10.14
C GLY A 152 0.95 16.89 10.11
N GLY A 153 1.09 15.56 10.06
CA GLY A 153 -0.05 14.63 10.11
C GLY A 153 -0.82 14.62 11.43
N LEU A 154 -0.27 15.21 12.50
CA LEU A 154 -0.88 15.27 13.83
C LEU A 154 -1.30 16.69 14.24
N GLU A 155 -0.95 17.72 13.46
CA GLU A 155 -1.27 19.12 13.78
C GLU A 155 -2.77 19.34 13.99
N GLY A 156 -3.60 18.74 13.13
CA GLY A 156 -5.07 18.84 13.22
C GLY A 156 -5.70 18.18 14.46
N ILE A 157 -4.95 17.36 15.20
CA ILE A 157 -5.43 16.66 16.40
C ILE A 157 -4.66 17.02 17.67
N LYS A 158 -3.79 18.03 17.64
CA LYS A 158 -2.92 18.40 18.76
C LYS A 158 -3.67 18.57 20.09
N ASN A 159 -4.74 19.36 20.10
CA ASN A 159 -5.56 19.61 21.31
C ASN A 159 -6.19 18.33 21.87
N ARG A 160 -6.44 17.33 21.02
CA ARG A 160 -6.97 16.03 21.44
C ARG A 160 -5.86 15.18 22.06
N LEU A 161 -4.65 15.20 21.49
CA LEU A 161 -3.49 14.46 22.01
C LEU A 161 -3.10 14.89 23.44
N GLU A 162 -3.19 16.19 23.74
CA GLU A 162 -2.92 16.72 25.08
C GLU A 162 -3.86 16.09 26.13
N LYS A 163 -5.13 15.89 25.78
CA LYS A 163 -6.19 15.34 26.64
C LYS A 163 -6.27 13.81 26.67
N ILE A 164 -5.35 13.09 26.00
CA ILE A 164 -5.39 11.63 25.98
C ILE A 164 -4.95 11.07 27.34
N ASP A 165 -5.81 10.31 27.99
CA ASP A 165 -5.44 9.63 29.24
C ASP A 165 -4.89 8.22 29.00
N ARG A 166 -4.94 7.70 27.76
CA ARG A 166 -4.43 6.36 27.45
C ARG A 166 -3.86 6.23 26.04
N ILE A 167 -2.66 5.68 25.94
CA ILE A 167 -1.98 5.31 24.69
C ILE A 167 -1.93 3.78 24.63
N ILE A 168 -2.21 3.22 23.46
CA ILE A 168 -2.07 1.78 23.19
C ILE A 168 -1.11 1.60 22.02
N ILE A 169 -0.04 0.83 22.22
CA ILE A 169 0.99 0.51 21.23
C ILE A 169 0.86 -0.99 20.91
N SER A 170 0.55 -1.32 19.65
CA SER A 170 0.39 -2.70 19.19
C SER A 170 1.33 -2.98 18.03
N GLY A 171 2.02 -4.11 18.09
CA GLY A 171 2.91 -4.60 17.05
C GLY A 171 3.34 -6.04 17.36
N CYS A 172 3.93 -6.72 16.38
CA CYS A 172 4.45 -8.08 16.54
C CYS A 172 5.96 -8.10 16.28
N GLY A 173 6.69 -9.01 16.93
CA GLY A 173 8.12 -9.20 16.69
C GLY A 173 8.97 -7.95 17.00
N THR A 174 9.82 -7.52 16.07
CA THR A 174 10.69 -6.35 16.24
C THR A 174 9.91 -5.04 16.40
N ALA A 175 8.71 -4.92 15.82
CA ALA A 175 7.85 -3.76 16.01
C ALA A 175 7.34 -3.64 17.46
N TYR A 176 7.08 -4.77 18.14
CA TYR A 176 6.75 -4.79 19.56
C TYR A 176 7.92 -4.25 20.41
N LEU A 177 9.16 -4.64 20.08
CA LEU A 177 10.35 -4.17 20.79
C LEU A 177 10.55 -2.66 20.63
N ALA A 178 10.38 -2.13 19.41
CA ALA A 178 10.40 -0.68 19.18
C ALA A 178 9.30 0.04 19.98
N GLY A 179 8.10 -0.53 20.02
CA GLY A 179 6.99 -0.03 20.83
C GLY A 179 7.28 -0.02 22.33
N ALA A 180 7.92 -1.07 22.85
CA ALA A 180 8.32 -1.17 24.25
C ALA A 180 9.35 -0.10 24.66
N ILE A 181 10.32 0.19 23.78
CA ILE A 181 11.27 1.30 23.98
C ILE A 181 10.55 2.64 23.90
N GLY A 182 9.70 2.83 22.88
CA GLY A 182 8.92 4.05 22.69
C GLY A 182 8.01 4.36 23.88
N LYS A 183 7.43 3.33 24.51
CA LYS A 183 6.65 3.46 25.75
C LYS A 183 7.46 4.15 26.85
N LEU A 184 8.70 3.70 27.10
CA LEU A 184 9.56 4.29 28.13
C LEU A 184 9.81 5.78 27.85
N MET A 185 10.14 6.11 26.60
CA MET A 185 10.39 7.50 26.19
C MET A 185 9.15 8.39 26.35
N ILE A 186 7.97 7.88 25.99
CA ILE A 186 6.73 8.66 26.10
C ILE A 186 6.36 8.87 27.58
N GLU A 187 6.49 7.84 28.43
CA GLU A 187 6.25 7.97 29.88
C GLU A 187 7.15 9.03 30.51
N GLU A 188 8.45 8.98 30.19
CA GLU A 188 9.44 9.92 30.72
C GLU A 188 9.20 11.36 30.24
N LEU A 189 8.95 11.55 28.94
CA LEU A 189 8.86 12.89 28.34
C LEU A 189 7.50 13.55 28.50
N SER A 190 6.42 12.79 28.61
CA SER A 190 5.05 13.34 28.72
C SER A 190 4.57 13.51 30.17
N GLY A 191 5.29 12.96 31.14
CA GLY A 191 4.87 12.94 32.54
C GLY A 191 3.60 12.11 32.80
N LYS A 192 3.10 11.36 31.80
CA LYS A 192 1.95 10.47 31.94
C LYS A 192 2.42 9.15 32.59
N GLY A 193 1.79 8.78 33.70
CA GLY A 193 2.22 7.63 34.51
C GLY A 193 2.09 6.27 33.81
N LYS A 194 2.86 5.28 34.29
CA LYS A 194 3.03 3.92 33.73
C LYS A 194 1.75 3.13 33.40
N ARG A 195 0.62 3.52 34.00
CA ARG A 195 -0.71 2.90 33.80
C ARG A 195 -1.46 3.41 32.57
N LEU A 196 -0.93 4.44 31.90
CA LEU A 196 -1.60 5.11 30.79
C LEU A 196 -1.06 4.65 29.42
N ILE A 197 -0.01 3.84 29.35
CA ILE A 197 0.55 3.34 28.08
C ILE A 197 0.59 1.81 28.08
N HIS A 198 -0.19 1.19 27.18
CA HIS A 198 -0.36 -0.26 27.07
C HIS A 198 0.21 -0.80 25.77
#